data_AF-A0A945HA88-F1
#
_entry.id   AF-A0A945HA88-F1
#
_cell.length_a   1.000
_cell.length_b   1.000
_cell.length_c   1.000
_cell.angle_alpha   90.00
_cell.angle_beta   90.00
_cell.angle_gamma   90.00
#
_symmetry.space_group_name_H-M   'P 1'
#
loop_
_entity.id
_entity.type
_entity.pdbx_description
1 polymer ?
#
loop_
_entity_poly.entity_id
_entity_poly.type
_entity_poly.pdbx_seq_one_letter_code
_entity_poly.pdbx_strand_id
1 'polypeptide(L)'
;MHEYIERVVDLTDPTETELLNLTPGEARQRMLANSPETLRDFDGSFALVAKDGKSVKLARSLDRPLRYFLAKQIEGPALIVAHRIDAIRQWL
;
A
#
# COMPACT_ATOMS: atom_id res chain seq x y z
N MET A 1 7.63 -16.56 15.42
CA MET A 1 8.80 -16.05 14.69
C MET A 1 8.25 -15.09 13.64
N HIS A 2 8.45 -13.77 13.82
CA HIS A 2 7.85 -12.76 12.94
C HIS A 2 8.72 -12.64 11.68
N GLU A 3 8.35 -13.36 10.62
CA GLU A 3 9.01 -13.21 9.31
C GLU A 3 8.94 -11.73 8.89
N TYR A 4 10.11 -11.13 8.67
CA TYR A 4 10.29 -9.69 8.54
C TYR A 4 9.90 -9.20 7.14
N ILE A 5 9.02 -8.19 7.01
CA ILE A 5 8.91 -7.46 5.75
C ILE A 5 10.12 -6.54 5.65
N GLU A 6 11.15 -6.99 4.94
CA GLU A 6 12.38 -6.21 4.74
C GLU A 6 12.18 -5.19 3.61
N ARG A 7 11.48 -5.62 2.55
CA ARG A 7 11.27 -4.85 1.33
C ARG A 7 9.80 -4.71 0.99
N VAL A 8 9.39 -3.50 0.61
CA VAL A 8 8.07 -3.21 0.03
C VAL A 8 8.30 -2.74 -1.39
N VAL A 9 7.62 -3.38 -2.34
CA VAL A 9 7.66 -3.04 -3.76
C VAL A 9 6.26 -2.58 -4.14
N ASP A 10 6.12 -1.27 -4.31
CA ASP A 10 4.86 -0.66 -4.73
C ASP A 10 4.87 -0.48 -6.26
N LEU A 11 4.05 -1.27 -6.95
CA LEU A 11 3.86 -1.23 -8.40
C LEU A 11 2.56 -0.48 -8.77
N THR A 12 1.92 0.21 -7.81
CA THR A 12 0.75 1.04 -8.11
C THR A 12 1.14 2.28 -8.90
N ASP A 13 0.22 2.77 -9.74
CA ASP A 13 0.44 4.01 -10.47
C ASP A 13 0.02 5.19 -9.56
N PRO A 14 0.95 6.09 -9.16
CA PRO A 14 0.60 7.21 -8.30
C PRO A 14 -0.34 8.20 -8.98
N THR A 15 -0.42 8.21 -10.32
CA THR A 15 -1.33 9.10 -11.07
C THR A 15 -2.78 8.61 -11.04
N GLU A 16 -3.00 7.33 -10.69
CA GLU A 16 -4.33 6.78 -10.45
C GLU A 16 -4.87 7.09 -9.04
N THR A 17 -4.08 7.76 -8.20
CA THR A 17 -4.51 8.24 -6.89
C THR A 17 -5.01 9.68 -6.97
N GLU A 18 -6.29 9.85 -6.72
CA GLU A 18 -6.96 11.14 -6.61
C GLU A 18 -7.50 11.30 -5.19
N LEU A 19 -6.88 12.21 -4.44
CA LEU A 19 -7.34 12.64 -3.13
C LEU A 19 -7.84 14.08 -3.24
N LEU A 20 -9.07 14.33 -2.79
CA LEU A 20 -9.75 15.62 -2.96
C LEU A 20 -9.53 16.57 -1.79
N ASN A 21 -9.19 16.03 -0.61
CA ASN A 21 -9.12 16.78 0.63
C ASN A 21 -7.78 16.65 1.38
N LEU A 22 -6.85 15.85 0.85
CA LEU A 22 -5.54 15.58 1.45
C LEU A 22 -4.50 15.39 0.35
N THR A 23 -3.24 15.65 0.68
CA THR A 23 -2.13 15.20 -0.17
C THR A 23 -1.83 13.71 0.08
N PRO A 24 -1.23 12.99 -0.88
CA PRO A 24 -0.80 11.60 -0.67
C PRO A 24 0.17 11.42 0.50
N GLY A 25 1.00 12.44 0.79
CA GLY A 25 1.93 12.42 1.93
C GLY A 25 1.20 12.46 3.27
N GLU A 26 0.25 13.39 3.43
CA GLU A 26 -0.58 13.51 4.64
C GLU A 26 -1.45 12.26 4.85
N ALA A 27 -2.03 11.73 3.76
CA ALA A 27 -2.80 10.50 3.80
C ALA A 27 -1.95 9.32 4.32
N ARG A 28 -0.71 9.15 3.83
CA ARG A 28 0.21 8.12 4.32
C ARG A 28 0.58 8.32 5.79
N GLN A 29 0.81 9.54 6.24
CA GLN A 29 1.07 9.82 7.66
C GLN A 29 -0.13 9.44 8.54
N ARG A 30 -1.35 9.80 8.14
CA ARG A 30 -2.58 9.42 8.85
C ARG A 30 -2.79 7.91 8.87
N MET A 31 -2.53 7.22 7.75
CA MET A 31 -2.55 5.76 7.71
C MET A 31 -1.66 5.18 8.82
N LEU A 32 -0.44 5.70 8.99
CA LEU A 32 0.51 5.20 9.99
C LEU A 32 0.09 5.43 11.45
N ALA A 33 -0.74 6.44 11.75
CA ALA A 33 -1.14 6.84 13.10
C ALA A 33 -2.03 5.86 13.90
N ASN A 34 -2.16 4.59 13.48
CA ASN A 34 -2.94 3.51 14.15
C ASN A 34 -4.42 3.82 14.45
N SER A 35 -5.02 4.77 13.73
CA SER A 35 -6.42 5.15 13.87
C SER A 35 -7.14 4.90 12.53
N PRO A 36 -7.57 3.65 12.24
CA PRO A 36 -8.18 3.31 10.96
C PRO A 36 -9.49 4.07 10.70
N GLU A 37 -10.15 4.56 11.74
CA GLU A 37 -11.31 5.46 11.61
C GLU A 37 -11.00 6.74 10.83
N THR A 38 -9.76 7.27 10.88
CA THR A 38 -9.35 8.45 10.12
C THR A 38 -9.33 8.23 8.60
N LEU A 39 -9.33 6.97 8.15
CA LEU A 39 -9.40 6.64 6.72
C LEU A 39 -10.78 6.94 6.14
N ARG A 40 -11.82 7.04 6.98
CA ARG A 40 -13.16 7.43 6.52
C ARG A 40 -13.24 8.86 6.02
N ASP A 41 -12.29 9.69 6.46
CA ASP A 41 -12.20 11.09 6.05
C ASP A 41 -11.40 11.25 4.75
N PHE A 42 -11.02 10.17 4.05
CA PHE A 42 -10.27 10.27 2.80
C PHE A 42 -11.26 10.37 1.65
N ASP A 43 -11.36 11.55 1.04
CA ASP A 43 -12.27 11.78 -0.09
C ASP A 43 -11.54 11.57 -1.42
N GLY A 44 -12.12 10.75 -2.28
CA GLY A 44 -11.64 10.52 -3.64
C GLY A 44 -11.45 9.05 -3.99
N SER A 45 -10.66 8.82 -5.03
CA SER A 45 -10.39 7.53 -5.64
C SER A 45 -8.91 7.21 -5.51
N PHE A 46 -8.55 6.39 -4.52
CA PHE A 46 -7.16 6.15 -4.15
C PHE A 46 -6.85 4.68 -3.88
N ALA A 47 -5.57 4.33 -4.06
CA ALA A 47 -4.94 3.16 -3.48
C ALA A 47 -3.55 3.55 -2.98
N LEU A 48 -3.30 3.37 -1.68
CA LEU A 48 -2.13 3.91 -1.01
C LEU A 48 -1.41 2.82 -0.23
N VAL A 49 -0.07 2.93 -0.25
CA VAL A 49 0.84 2.16 0.59
C VAL A 49 1.60 3.12 1.50
N ALA A 50 1.66 2.79 2.79
CA ALA A 50 2.48 3.50 3.78
C ALA A 50 3.33 2.49 4.55
N LYS A 51 4.62 2.80 4.73
CA LYS A 51 5.59 1.96 5.45
C LYS A 51 6.20 2.76 6.61
N ASP A 52 6.23 2.16 7.79
CA ASP A 52 7.00 2.64 8.94
C ASP A 52 7.76 1.46 9.57
N GLY A 53 9.08 1.46 9.42
CA GLY A 53 9.93 0.33 9.80
C GLY A 53 9.45 -0.99 9.17
N LYS A 54 8.90 -1.88 10.00
CA LYS A 54 8.37 -3.20 9.62
C LYS A 54 6.85 -3.21 9.41
N SER A 55 6.17 -2.13 9.75
CA SER A 55 4.73 -1.98 9.58
C SER A 55 4.43 -1.47 8.18
N VAL A 56 3.53 -2.15 7.48
CA VAL A 56 3.01 -1.71 6.19
C VAL A 56 1.50 -1.62 6.28
N LYS A 57 0.97 -0.49 5.84
CA LYS A 57 -0.46 -0.23 5.79
C LYS A 57 -0.89 0.00 4.36
N LEU A 58 -1.99 -0.63 4.01
CA LEU A 58 -2.62 -0.57 2.71
C LEU A 58 -4.01 0.01 2.91
N ALA A 59 -4.36 1.02 2.13
CA ALA A 59 -5.69 1.63 2.15
C ALA A 59 -6.17 1.87 0.73
N ARG A 60 -7.44 1.60 0.47
CA ARG A 60 -8.07 1.87 -0.82
C ARG A 60 -9.50 2.36 -0.67
N SER A 61 -9.89 3.21 -1.60
CA SER A 61 -11.29 3.48 -1.97
C SER A 61 -11.96 2.21 -2.52
N LEU A 62 -13.30 2.19 -2.63
CA LEU A 62 -14.02 0.99 -3.09
C LEU A 62 -13.85 0.70 -4.59
N ASP A 63 -13.47 1.68 -5.39
CA ASP A 63 -13.33 1.59 -6.84
C ASP A 63 -11.90 1.24 -7.30
N ARG A 64 -10.87 1.46 -6.47
CA ARG A 64 -9.46 1.21 -6.84
C ARG A 64 -8.87 -0.10 -6.35
N PRO A 65 -8.67 -1.13 -7.18
CA PRO A 65 -8.14 -2.41 -6.71
C PRO A 65 -6.74 -2.24 -6.09
N LEU A 66 -6.50 -2.96 -5.00
CA LEU A 66 -5.20 -3.02 -4.33
C LEU A 66 -4.92 -4.46 -3.92
N ARG A 67 -4.02 -5.11 -4.64
CA ARG A 67 -3.61 -6.50 -4.44
C ARG A 67 -2.22 -6.51 -3.83
N TYR A 68 -1.93 -7.54 -3.05
CA TYR A 68 -0.61 -7.73 -2.47
C TYR A 68 -0.20 -9.19 -2.47
N PHE A 69 1.11 -9.44 -2.50
CA PHE A 69 1.70 -10.77 -2.38
C PHE A 69 2.97 -10.68 -1.54
N LEU A 70 3.08 -11.55 -0.53
CA LEU A 70 4.29 -11.66 0.28
C LEU A 70 5.17 -12.77 -0.31
N ALA A 71 6.16 -12.38 -1.10
CA ALA A 71 7.10 -13.29 -1.71
C ALA A 71 8.18 -13.71 -0.72
N LYS A 72 8.48 -15.01 -0.66
CA LYS A 72 9.63 -15.54 0.07
C LYS A 72 10.81 -15.61 -0.90
N GLN A 73 11.75 -14.67 -0.79
CA GLN A 73 12.98 -14.67 -1.59
C GLN A 73 14.18 -15.09 -0.75
N ILE A 74 15.27 -15.50 -1.43
CA ILE A 74 16.53 -15.88 -0.79
C ILE A 74 17.10 -14.71 0.03
N GLU A 75 16.94 -13.49 -0.49
CA GLU A 75 17.41 -12.24 0.16
C GLU A 75 16.49 -11.75 1.28
N GLY A 76 15.34 -12.39 1.51
CA GLY A 76 14.36 -12.01 2.53
C GLY A 76 12.93 -11.86 2.00
N PRO A 77 11.92 -11.69 2.87
CA PRO A 77 10.53 -11.51 2.44
C PRO A 77 10.32 -10.13 1.79
N ALA A 78 9.67 -10.13 0.63
CA ALA A 78 9.27 -8.92 -0.09
C ALA A 78 7.74 -8.84 -0.19
N LEU A 79 7.16 -7.74 0.27
CA LEU A 79 5.75 -7.43 0.05
C LEU A 79 5.61 -6.66 -1.25
N ILE A 80 5.00 -7.28 -2.26
CA ILE A 80 4.71 -6.64 -3.55
C ILE A 80 3.25 -6.21 -3.56
N VAL A 81 3.00 -4.98 -3.98
CA VAL A 81 1.67 -4.37 -4.02
C VAL A 81 1.41 -3.86 -5.43
N ALA A 82 0.22 -4.09 -5.97
CA ALA A 82 -0.15 -3.63 -7.31
C ALA A 82 -1.66 -3.52 -7.49
N HIS A 83 -2.11 -2.82 -8.53
CA HIS A 83 -3.53 -2.82 -8.92
C HIS A 83 -3.99 -4.18 -9.45
N ARG A 84 -3.14 -4.89 -10.20
CA ARG A 84 -3.48 -6.17 -10.85
C ARG A 84 -2.55 -7.30 -10.45
N ILE A 85 -3.07 -8.53 -10.42
CA ILE A 85 -2.31 -9.71 -10.00
C ILE A 85 -1.25 -10.12 -11.03
N ASP A 86 -1.46 -9.84 -12.30
CA ASP A 86 -0.52 -10.13 -13.37
C ASP A 86 0.70 -9.21 -13.35
N ALA A 87 0.57 -7.96 -12.90
CA ALA A 87 1.71 -7.09 -12.65
C ALA A 87 2.62 -7.65 -11.54
N ILE A 88 2.03 -8.21 -10.48
CA ILE A 88 2.78 -8.92 -9.44
C ILE A 88 3.51 -10.13 -10.06
N ARG A 89 2.80 -10.93 -10.86
CA ARG A 89 3.40 -12.09 -11.55
C ARG A 89 4.55 -11.69 -12.48
N GLN A 90 4.47 -10.56 -13.18
CA GLN A 90 5.52 -10.10 -14.08
C GLN A 90 6.78 -9.64 -13.32
N TRP A 91 6.60 -9.15 -12.09
CA TRP A 91 7.72 -8.72 -11.24
C TRP A 91 8.43 -9.90 -10.56
N LEU A 92 7.69 -10.96 -10.20
CA LEU A 92 8.21 -12.19 -9.59
C LEU A 92 9.14 -12.96 -10.53
#